data_AF-A0A4Q3UCP4-F1
#
_entry.id   AF-A0A4Q3UCP4-F1
#
_cell.length_a   1.000
_cell.length_b   1.000
_cell.length_c   1.000
_cell.angle_alpha   90.00
_cell.angle_beta   90.00
_cell.angle_gamma   90.00
#
_symmetry.space_group_name_H-M   'P 1'
#
loop_
_entity.id
_entity.type
_entity.pdbx_description
1 polymer ?
#
loop_
_entity_poly.entity_id
_entity_poly.type
_entity_poly.pdbx_seq_one_letter_code
_entity_poly.pdbx_strand_id
1 'polypeptide(L)'
;MARAQALTRRYAAITPYDADEIVLPLSLLPFAWESGVLGGRRFRVLANRLPLWEIQRRLDAAYARFPERGLLSDFRAPENLVEAEREALREASEIVTPHREVDRLFGERAVRLPWTIRQAVWTPGDAIGFAGPVVGRKGAYEVREAARRLGLTVVTPGRDVEGEQFWGDVPVRRGSPLDGTFTIVQPAILEVRPRTLLSARAAGCPVIASRACGLDEIIEVEPLDVEGLVTAIDQVRSRTR
;
A
#
# COMPACT_ATOMS: atom_id res chain seq x y z
N MET A 1 1.50 -1.97 -17.52
CA MET A 1 2.13 -3.27 -17.83
C MET A 1 3.15 -3.17 -18.97
N ALA A 2 2.85 -2.54 -20.12
CA ALA A 2 3.78 -2.40 -21.24
C ALA A 2 5.20 -1.88 -20.90
N ARG A 3 5.31 -0.89 -20.00
CA ARG A 3 6.63 -0.37 -19.54
C ARG A 3 7.43 -1.40 -18.75
N ALA A 4 6.78 -2.21 -17.92
CA ALA A 4 7.43 -3.26 -17.15
C ALA A 4 7.97 -4.34 -18.08
N GLN A 5 7.15 -4.82 -19.02
CA GLN A 5 7.56 -5.79 -20.03
C GLN A 5 8.74 -5.28 -20.89
N ALA A 6 8.69 -4.01 -21.34
CA ALA A 6 9.78 -3.41 -22.10
C ALA A 6 11.08 -3.33 -21.29
N LEU A 7 10.98 -3.00 -20.00
CA LEU A 7 12.12 -2.95 -19.10
C LEU A 7 12.70 -4.36 -18.85
N THR A 8 11.86 -5.37 -18.63
CA THR A 8 12.29 -6.76 -18.51
C THR A 8 13.04 -7.24 -19.74
N ARG A 9 12.54 -6.94 -20.95
CA ARG A 9 13.25 -7.30 -22.20
C ARG A 9 14.64 -6.69 -22.28
N ARG A 10 14.80 -5.43 -21.84
CA ARG A 10 16.11 -4.77 -21.79
C ARG A 10 17.02 -5.43 -20.77
N TYR A 11 16.52 -5.75 -19.58
CA TYR A 11 17.30 -6.46 -18.58
C TYR A 11 17.77 -7.82 -19.08
N ALA A 12 16.86 -8.60 -19.68
CA ALA A 12 17.20 -9.91 -20.23
C ALA A 12 18.28 -9.83 -21.32
N ALA A 13 18.25 -8.80 -22.17
CA ALA A 13 19.24 -8.62 -23.22
C ALA A 13 20.65 -8.26 -22.70
N ILE A 14 20.76 -7.70 -21.49
CA ILE A 14 22.05 -7.31 -20.88
C ILE A 14 22.49 -8.26 -19.77
N THR A 15 21.67 -9.24 -19.40
CA THR A 15 22.02 -10.24 -18.38
C THR A 15 23.19 -11.08 -18.90
N PRO A 16 24.33 -11.10 -18.19
CA PRO A 16 25.45 -11.95 -18.58
C PRO A 16 25.04 -13.42 -18.65
N TYR A 17 25.60 -14.17 -19.60
CA TYR A 17 25.25 -15.58 -19.78
C TYR A 17 25.66 -16.42 -18.56
N ASP A 18 26.75 -16.01 -17.91
CA ASP A 18 27.38 -16.57 -16.71
C ASP A 18 26.82 -15.99 -15.40
N ALA A 19 25.72 -15.23 -15.46
CA ALA A 19 25.03 -14.82 -14.25
C ALA A 19 24.31 -16.00 -13.59
N ASP A 20 24.80 -16.43 -12.43
CA ASP A 20 24.21 -17.51 -11.62
C ASP A 20 23.05 -17.04 -10.73
N GLU A 21 23.02 -15.74 -10.40
CA GLU A 21 21.99 -15.14 -9.54
C GLU A 21 21.41 -13.84 -10.13
N ILE A 22 20.08 -13.71 -10.05
CA ILE A 22 19.34 -12.52 -10.47
C ILE A 22 18.52 -11.96 -9.32
N VAL A 23 18.62 -10.65 -9.09
CA VAL A 23 17.73 -9.93 -8.17
C VAL A 23 16.86 -8.96 -8.97
N LEU A 24 15.54 -9.08 -8.84
CA LEU A 24 14.59 -8.28 -9.61
C LEU A 24 13.38 -7.84 -8.79
N PRO A 25 12.79 -6.66 -9.08
CA PRO A 25 11.56 -6.23 -8.43
C PRO A 25 10.37 -7.10 -8.86
N LEU A 26 9.45 -7.34 -7.92
CA LEU A 26 8.23 -8.13 -8.12
C LEU A 26 7.43 -7.71 -9.37
N SER A 27 7.43 -6.41 -9.71
CA SER A 27 6.71 -5.90 -10.89
C SER A 27 7.27 -6.36 -12.25
N LEU A 28 8.50 -6.86 -12.29
CA LEU A 28 9.14 -7.39 -13.50
C LEU A 28 9.10 -8.91 -13.57
N LEU A 29 8.84 -9.56 -12.43
CA LEU A 29 8.90 -11.00 -12.24
C LEU A 29 8.07 -11.80 -13.26
N PRO A 30 6.76 -11.53 -13.48
CA PRO A 30 5.97 -12.35 -14.39
C PRO A 30 6.52 -12.30 -15.84
N PHE A 31 6.98 -11.13 -16.28
CA PHE A 31 7.57 -10.98 -17.61
C PHE A 31 8.93 -11.68 -17.73
N ALA A 32 9.72 -11.72 -16.65
CA ALA A 32 11.03 -12.37 -16.64
C ALA A 32 10.88 -13.90 -16.63
N TRP A 33 9.84 -14.38 -15.93
CA TRP A 33 9.42 -15.77 -15.97
C TRP A 33 9.01 -16.19 -17.38
N GLU A 34 8.07 -15.45 -17.99
CA GLU A 34 7.59 -15.73 -19.34
C GLU A 34 8.71 -15.66 -20.40
N SER A 35 9.73 -14.82 -20.21
CA SER A 35 10.84 -14.72 -21.15
C SER A 35 11.90 -15.82 -20.99
N GLY A 36 11.80 -16.67 -19.97
CA GLY A 36 12.76 -17.72 -19.67
C GLY A 36 14.13 -17.25 -19.18
N VAL A 37 14.32 -15.94 -18.93
CA VAL A 37 15.64 -15.37 -18.54
C VAL A 37 16.10 -15.90 -17.17
N LEU A 38 15.15 -16.30 -16.32
CA LEU A 38 15.42 -16.87 -15.00
C LEU A 38 15.78 -18.37 -15.05
N GLY A 39 15.59 -19.03 -16.19
CA GLY A 39 15.79 -20.48 -16.33
C GLY A 39 17.20 -20.93 -15.95
N GLY A 40 17.29 -21.91 -15.06
CA GLY A 40 18.57 -22.46 -14.57
C GLY A 40 19.33 -21.57 -13.59
N ARG A 41 18.80 -20.39 -13.25
CA ARG A 41 19.46 -19.42 -12.36
C ARG A 41 18.76 -19.35 -11.01
N ARG A 42 19.53 -19.01 -9.98
CA ARG A 42 18.98 -18.61 -8.69
C ARG A 42 18.39 -17.21 -8.82
N PHE A 43 17.26 -16.92 -8.18
CA PHE A 43 16.75 -15.55 -8.18
C PHE A 43 16.03 -15.15 -6.90
N ARG A 44 16.16 -13.87 -6.56
CA ARG A 44 15.55 -13.24 -5.38
C ARG A 44 14.65 -12.11 -5.83
N VAL A 45 13.50 -11.98 -5.19
CA VAL A 45 12.47 -11.03 -5.59
C VAL A 45 12.39 -9.88 -4.59
N LEU A 46 12.61 -8.65 -5.05
CA LEU A 46 12.36 -7.45 -4.27
C LEU A 46 10.85 -7.12 -4.30
N ALA A 47 10.14 -7.47 -3.24
CA ALA A 47 8.70 -7.25 -3.09
C ALA A 47 8.43 -6.07 -2.14
N ASN A 48 7.82 -5.00 -2.65
CA ASN A 48 7.38 -3.84 -1.86
C ASN A 48 5.86 -3.76 -1.70
N ARG A 49 5.13 -4.72 -2.26
CA ARG A 49 3.68 -4.87 -2.21
C ARG A 49 3.34 -6.34 -2.15
N LEU A 50 2.09 -6.63 -1.78
CA LEU A 50 1.54 -7.98 -1.91
C LEU A 50 1.54 -8.47 -3.38
N PRO A 51 1.64 -9.78 -3.62
CA PRO A 51 1.44 -10.38 -4.94
C PRO A 51 0.06 -10.08 -5.53
N LEU A 52 -0.05 -10.08 -6.85
CA LEU A 52 -1.28 -9.78 -7.61
C LEU A 52 -2.45 -10.66 -7.17
N TRP A 53 -2.23 -11.96 -6.99
CA TRP A 53 -3.28 -12.89 -6.56
C TRP A 53 -3.86 -12.51 -5.18
N GLU A 54 -2.99 -12.11 -4.25
CA GLU A 54 -3.42 -11.71 -2.91
C GLU A 54 -4.09 -10.33 -2.91
N ILE A 55 -3.61 -9.41 -3.76
CA ILE A 55 -4.26 -8.12 -3.98
C ILE A 55 -5.68 -8.32 -4.51
N GLN A 56 -5.85 -9.13 -5.56
CA GLN A 56 -7.16 -9.41 -6.16
C GLN A 56 -8.09 -10.06 -5.14
N ARG A 57 -7.62 -11.10 -4.43
CA ARG A 57 -8.40 -11.77 -3.38
C ARG A 57 -8.92 -10.80 -2.31
N ARG A 58 -8.09 -9.86 -1.83
CA ARG A 58 -8.50 -8.85 -0.83
C ARG A 58 -9.54 -7.88 -1.39
N LEU A 59 -9.37 -7.45 -2.64
CA LEU A 59 -10.30 -6.53 -3.29
C LEU A 59 -11.63 -7.21 -3.64
N ASP A 60 -11.61 -8.47 -4.07
CA ASP A 60 -12.82 -9.27 -4.32
C ASP A 60 -13.63 -9.44 -3.04
N ALA A 61 -12.97 -9.77 -1.92
CA ALA A 61 -13.63 -9.87 -0.62
C ALA A 61 -14.23 -8.53 -0.17
N ALA A 62 -13.51 -7.42 -0.40
CA ALA A 62 -14.01 -6.09 -0.07
C ALA A 62 -15.21 -5.69 -0.94
N TYR A 63 -15.16 -5.97 -2.24
CA TYR A 63 -16.24 -5.67 -3.18
C TYR A 63 -17.47 -6.52 -2.89
N ALA A 64 -17.31 -7.79 -2.53
CA ALA A 64 -18.41 -8.65 -2.11
C ALA A 64 -19.15 -8.10 -0.88
N ARG A 65 -18.42 -7.45 0.04
CA ARG A 65 -19.01 -6.79 1.23
C ARG A 65 -19.62 -5.42 0.93
N PHE A 66 -19.05 -4.68 -0.03
CA PHE A 66 -19.48 -3.33 -0.41
C PHE A 66 -19.58 -3.16 -1.94
N PRO A 67 -20.59 -3.78 -2.59
CA PRO A 67 -20.73 -3.75 -4.05
C PRO A 67 -20.95 -2.35 -4.63
N GLU A 68 -21.44 -1.42 -3.81
CA GLU A 68 -21.66 -0.02 -4.18
C GLU A 68 -20.35 0.76 -4.39
N ARG A 69 -19.22 0.25 -3.91
CA ARG A 69 -17.89 0.86 -4.04
C ARG A 69 -17.20 0.34 -5.30
N GLY A 70 -17.71 0.76 -6.46
CA GLY A 70 -17.33 0.24 -7.79
C GLY A 70 -15.81 0.13 -8.03
N LEU A 71 -15.03 1.12 -7.60
CA LEU A 71 -13.57 1.18 -7.83
C LEU A 71 -12.76 0.10 -7.09
N LEU A 72 -13.39 -0.70 -6.20
CA LEU A 72 -12.78 -1.91 -5.65
C LEU A 72 -12.62 -3.01 -6.70
N SER A 73 -13.49 -3.02 -7.73
CA SER A 73 -13.45 -4.00 -8.81
C SER A 73 -12.47 -3.65 -9.94
N ASP A 74 -12.02 -2.40 -10.03
CA ASP A 74 -11.21 -1.89 -11.15
C ASP A 74 -9.78 -2.42 -11.21
N PHE A 75 -9.21 -2.82 -10.07
CA PHE A 75 -7.81 -3.26 -10.03
C PHE A 75 -7.73 -4.75 -10.35
N ARG A 76 -7.61 -5.07 -11.65
CA ARG A 76 -7.46 -6.44 -12.15
C ARG A 76 -6.24 -6.54 -13.06
N ALA A 77 -5.43 -7.56 -12.83
CA ALA A 77 -4.37 -7.97 -13.73
C ALA A 77 -4.90 -9.08 -14.65
N PRO A 78 -4.36 -9.20 -15.89
CA PRO A 78 -4.64 -10.35 -16.74
C PRO A 78 -4.27 -11.67 -16.03
N GLU A 79 -5.10 -12.70 -16.18
CA GLU A 79 -4.93 -13.98 -15.47
C GLU A 79 -3.55 -14.60 -15.72
N ASN A 80 -3.09 -14.59 -16.97
CA ASN A 80 -1.77 -15.10 -17.34
C ASN A 80 -0.63 -14.41 -16.55
N LEU A 81 -0.78 -13.12 -16.25
CA LEU A 81 0.21 -12.37 -15.48
C LEU A 81 0.16 -12.76 -13.99
N VAL A 82 -1.03 -13.03 -13.46
CA VAL A 82 -1.23 -13.49 -12.08
C VAL A 82 -0.62 -14.87 -11.91
N GLU A 83 -0.89 -15.77 -12.85
CA GLU A 83 -0.33 -17.13 -12.90
C GLU A 83 1.20 -17.09 -13.00
N ALA A 84 1.75 -16.33 -13.96
CA ALA A 84 3.19 -16.18 -14.14
C ALA A 84 3.88 -15.60 -12.88
N GLU A 85 3.30 -14.57 -12.25
CA GLU A 85 3.86 -14.02 -11.00
C GLU A 85 3.81 -15.08 -9.89
N ARG A 86 2.71 -15.83 -9.79
CA ARG A 86 2.53 -16.86 -8.76
C ARG A 86 3.48 -18.04 -8.94
N GLU A 87 3.69 -18.53 -10.15
CA GLU A 87 4.65 -19.59 -10.46
C GLU A 87 6.08 -19.14 -10.16
N ALA A 88 6.48 -17.98 -10.68
CA ALA A 88 7.82 -17.44 -10.44
C ALA A 88 8.08 -17.19 -8.95
N LEU A 89 7.07 -16.75 -8.19
CA LEU A 89 7.17 -16.60 -6.74
C LEU A 89 7.31 -17.92 -6.00
N ARG A 90 6.90 -19.06 -6.56
CA ARG A 90 7.16 -20.38 -5.94
C ARG A 90 8.63 -20.76 -6.11
N GLU A 91 9.20 -20.50 -7.29
CA GLU A 91 10.58 -20.84 -7.63
C GLU A 91 11.63 -19.85 -7.10
N ALA A 92 11.22 -18.64 -6.71
CA ALA A 92 12.12 -17.66 -6.12
C ALA A 92 12.84 -18.23 -4.89
N SER A 93 14.15 -18.05 -4.80
CA SER A 93 14.91 -18.54 -3.64
C SER A 93 14.57 -17.77 -2.37
N GLU A 94 14.41 -16.45 -2.50
CA GLU A 94 14.02 -15.57 -1.38
C GLU A 94 13.15 -14.41 -1.86
N ILE A 95 12.33 -13.90 -0.95
CA ILE A 95 11.51 -12.70 -1.11
C ILE A 95 12.08 -11.60 -0.21
N VAL A 96 12.84 -10.69 -0.80
CA VAL A 96 13.41 -9.55 -0.11
C VAL A 96 12.33 -8.46 0.00
N THR A 97 12.01 -8.02 1.21
CA THR A 97 10.87 -7.11 1.40
C THR A 97 11.07 -6.19 2.60
N PRO A 98 10.67 -4.91 2.51
CA PRO A 98 10.48 -4.08 3.69
C PRO A 98 9.05 -4.16 4.25
N HIS A 99 8.12 -4.80 3.54
CA HIS A 99 6.68 -4.79 3.78
C HIS A 99 6.25 -5.91 4.73
N ARG A 100 5.68 -5.56 5.89
CA ARG A 100 5.29 -6.51 6.96
C ARG A 100 4.37 -7.64 6.54
N GLU A 101 3.36 -7.34 5.72
CA GLU A 101 2.45 -8.41 5.26
C GLU A 101 3.08 -9.34 4.23
N VAL A 102 4.08 -8.86 3.46
CA VAL A 102 4.80 -9.72 2.51
C VAL A 102 5.71 -10.66 3.30
N ASP A 103 6.40 -10.12 4.31
CA ASP A 103 7.21 -10.89 5.24
C ASP A 103 6.40 -12.02 5.91
N ARG A 104 5.23 -11.69 6.48
CA ARG A 104 4.28 -12.68 7.01
C ARG A 104 3.81 -13.70 5.97
N LEU A 105 3.54 -13.27 4.74
CA LEU A 105 3.01 -14.13 3.68
C LEU A 105 4.02 -15.19 3.23
N PHE A 106 5.31 -14.87 3.22
CA PHE A 106 6.36 -15.76 2.73
C PHE A 106 7.20 -16.42 3.83
N GLY A 107 7.05 -16.01 5.10
CA GLY A 107 7.64 -16.67 6.25
C GLY A 107 9.16 -16.78 6.15
N GLU A 108 9.70 -17.98 6.31
CA GLU A 108 11.15 -18.25 6.25
C GLU A 108 11.81 -17.87 4.92
N ARG A 109 11.02 -17.78 3.84
CA ARG A 109 11.52 -17.32 2.53
C ARG A 109 11.63 -15.80 2.43
N ALA A 110 11.08 -15.06 3.40
CA ALA A 110 11.16 -13.62 3.43
C ALA A 110 12.47 -13.15 4.09
N VAL A 111 13.15 -12.21 3.44
CA VAL A 111 14.25 -11.47 4.03
C VAL A 111 13.80 -10.05 4.30
N ARG A 112 13.60 -9.73 5.57
CA ARG A 112 13.09 -8.42 6.00
C ARG A 112 14.18 -7.36 5.95
N LEU A 113 13.92 -6.29 5.20
CA LEU A 113 14.72 -5.07 5.17
C LEU A 113 13.99 -3.92 5.88
N PRO A 114 14.70 -2.91 6.40
CA PRO A 114 14.07 -1.69 6.83
C PRO A 114 13.56 -0.88 5.63
N TRP A 115 12.45 -0.16 5.80
CA TRP A 115 12.04 0.86 4.84
C TRP A 115 13.08 1.98 4.75
N THR A 116 13.43 2.40 3.54
CA THR A 116 14.18 3.64 3.34
C THR A 116 13.26 4.84 3.56
N ILE A 117 13.58 5.69 4.53
CA ILE A 117 12.72 6.82 4.91
C ILE A 117 13.26 8.12 4.32
N ARG A 118 12.35 8.98 3.84
CA ARG A 118 12.66 10.37 3.54
C ARG A 118 12.20 11.24 4.70
N GLN A 119 13.09 12.11 5.17
CA GLN A 119 12.76 13.13 6.14
C GLN A 119 11.65 14.04 5.59
N ALA A 120 10.70 14.36 6.45
CA ALA A 120 9.63 15.30 6.22
C ALA A 120 9.43 16.13 7.49
N VAL A 121 8.77 17.28 7.34
CA VAL A 121 8.37 18.10 8.47
C VAL A 121 6.90 17.79 8.77
N TRP A 122 6.61 17.55 10.04
CA TRP A 122 5.25 17.45 10.55
C TRP A 122 4.93 18.72 11.33
N THR A 123 3.79 19.34 11.01
CA THR A 123 3.27 20.49 11.75
C THR A 123 1.98 20.05 12.46
N PRO A 124 2.00 19.91 13.79
CA PRO A 124 0.81 19.56 14.55
C PRO A 124 -0.34 20.55 14.33
N GLY A 125 -1.58 20.06 14.44
CA GLY A 125 -2.80 20.87 14.34
C GLY A 125 -4.03 20.08 14.81
N ASP A 126 -5.22 20.47 14.38
CA ASP A 126 -6.50 19.92 14.83
C ASP A 126 -7.18 18.98 13.82
N ALA A 127 -6.63 18.85 12.61
CA ALA A 127 -7.15 18.01 11.54
C ALA A 127 -6.55 16.60 11.53
N ILE A 128 -7.15 15.68 10.76
CA ILE A 128 -6.55 14.38 10.43
C ILE A 128 -5.97 14.41 9.01
N GLY A 129 -4.81 13.83 8.81
CA GLY A 129 -4.19 13.69 7.50
C GLY A 129 -4.57 12.38 6.83
N PHE A 130 -5.08 12.39 5.60
CA PHE A 130 -5.32 11.17 4.82
C PHE A 130 -4.26 10.95 3.75
N ALA A 131 -3.52 9.85 3.87
CA ALA A 131 -2.41 9.52 3.00
C ALA A 131 -2.89 8.79 1.73
N GLY A 132 -3.15 9.54 0.66
CA GLY A 132 -3.31 8.96 -0.68
C GLY A 132 -4.41 9.59 -1.52
N PRO A 133 -4.63 9.08 -2.73
CA PRO A 133 -5.81 9.42 -3.52
C PRO A 133 -7.07 9.01 -2.75
N VAL A 134 -8.15 9.77 -2.95
CA VAL A 134 -9.45 9.49 -2.35
C VAL A 134 -10.12 8.39 -3.16
N VAL A 135 -9.85 7.16 -2.75
CA VAL A 135 -10.31 5.91 -3.37
C VAL A 135 -10.56 4.85 -2.28
N GLY A 136 -11.57 4.01 -2.48
CA GLY A 136 -12.05 3.06 -1.48
C GLY A 136 -11.00 2.06 -1.03
N ARG A 137 -10.15 1.58 -1.95
CA ARG A 137 -9.04 0.66 -1.58
C ARG A 137 -7.99 1.28 -0.65
N LYS A 138 -7.95 2.61 -0.53
CA LYS A 138 -7.10 3.35 0.43
C LYS A 138 -7.79 3.63 1.77
N GLY A 139 -9.08 3.29 1.89
CA GLY A 139 -9.86 3.51 3.11
C GLY A 139 -10.59 4.86 3.15
N ALA A 140 -10.80 5.50 1.99
CA ALA A 140 -11.40 6.84 1.93
C ALA A 140 -12.81 6.90 2.54
N TYR A 141 -13.61 5.83 2.39
CA TYR A 141 -14.97 5.77 2.94
C TYR A 141 -14.96 5.76 4.46
N GLU A 142 -14.06 4.97 5.05
CA GLU A 142 -13.90 4.87 6.50
C GLU A 142 -13.41 6.20 7.08
N VAL A 143 -12.45 6.85 6.42
CA VAL A 143 -11.95 8.17 6.82
C VAL A 143 -13.04 9.23 6.77
N ARG A 144 -13.85 9.25 5.70
CA ARG A 144 -14.98 10.17 5.58
C ARG A 144 -15.98 9.99 6.72
N GLU A 145 -16.35 8.75 6.99
CA GLU A 145 -17.32 8.45 8.05
C GLU A 145 -16.77 8.80 9.44
N ALA A 146 -15.52 8.46 9.73
CA ALA A 146 -14.88 8.82 10.99
C ALA A 146 -14.76 10.34 11.17
N ALA A 147 -14.36 11.07 10.11
CA ALA A 147 -14.27 12.52 10.14
C ALA A 147 -15.63 13.18 10.41
N ARG A 148 -16.70 12.70 9.76
CA ARG A 148 -18.07 13.19 9.99
C ARG A 148 -18.49 13.01 11.44
N ARG A 149 -18.33 11.80 11.99
CA ARG A 149 -18.75 11.48 13.36
C ARG A 149 -17.98 12.26 14.42
N LEU A 150 -16.71 12.51 14.18
CA LEU A 150 -15.82 13.20 15.12
C LEU A 150 -15.79 14.72 14.91
N GLY A 151 -16.47 15.24 13.88
CA GLY A 151 -16.47 16.65 13.53
C GLY A 151 -15.09 17.17 13.11
N LEU A 152 -14.31 16.37 12.37
CA LEU A 152 -12.92 16.67 12.03
C LEU A 152 -12.75 17.11 10.58
N THR A 153 -11.78 18.00 10.37
CA THR A 153 -11.29 18.35 9.02
C THR A 153 -10.32 17.28 8.52
N VAL A 154 -10.42 16.93 7.23
CA VAL A 154 -9.49 16.02 6.55
C VAL A 154 -8.51 16.80 5.69
N VAL A 155 -7.22 16.53 5.84
CA VAL A 155 -6.17 17.08 4.96
C VAL A 155 -5.69 15.99 4.01
N THR A 156 -5.76 16.20 2.70
CA THR A 156 -5.32 15.19 1.73
C THR A 156 -4.66 15.81 0.50
N PRO A 157 -3.59 15.19 -0.04
CA PRO A 157 -2.95 15.63 -1.27
C PRO A 157 -3.67 15.08 -2.52
N GLY A 158 -4.58 14.12 -2.33
CA GLY A 158 -5.15 13.30 -3.39
C GLY A 158 -6.23 13.99 -4.21
N ARG A 159 -6.38 13.54 -5.46
CA ARG A 159 -7.58 13.77 -6.26
C ARG A 159 -8.73 12.92 -5.74
N ASP A 160 -9.96 13.40 -5.97
CA ASP A 160 -11.19 12.68 -5.64
C ASP A 160 -11.54 11.66 -6.71
N VAL A 161 -10.95 10.46 -6.62
CA VAL A 161 -11.14 9.41 -7.62
C VAL A 161 -12.55 8.82 -7.54
N GLU A 162 -13.12 8.75 -6.33
CA GLU A 162 -14.53 8.35 -6.12
C GLU A 162 -15.56 9.43 -6.57
N GLY A 163 -15.10 10.58 -7.06
CA GLY A 163 -15.95 11.66 -7.57
C GLY A 163 -15.89 12.95 -6.74
N GLU A 164 -16.20 14.07 -7.39
CA GLU A 164 -16.02 15.43 -6.83
C GLU A 164 -16.85 15.70 -5.57
N GLN A 165 -17.96 14.99 -5.39
CA GLN A 165 -18.84 15.12 -4.22
C GLN A 165 -18.59 14.06 -3.14
N PHE A 166 -17.50 13.30 -3.24
CA PHE A 166 -17.25 12.16 -2.36
C PHE A 166 -17.33 12.51 -0.87
N TRP A 167 -16.76 13.64 -0.45
CA TRP A 167 -16.67 14.02 0.96
C TRP A 167 -18.00 14.54 1.54
N GLY A 168 -18.93 15.00 0.69
CA GLY A 168 -20.20 15.57 1.11
C GLY A 168 -20.02 16.77 2.04
N ASP A 169 -20.46 16.62 3.28
CA ASP A 169 -20.44 17.61 4.35
C ASP A 169 -19.14 17.67 5.16
N VAL A 170 -18.21 16.72 4.93
CA VAL A 170 -16.93 16.68 5.65
C VAL A 170 -16.01 17.81 5.16
N PRO A 171 -15.49 18.68 6.05
CA PRO A 171 -14.55 19.72 5.64
C PRO A 171 -13.21 19.11 5.18
N VAL A 172 -12.74 19.53 4.00
CA VAL A 172 -11.50 19.04 3.40
C VAL A 172 -10.56 20.17 3.04
N ARG A 173 -9.29 20.05 3.46
CA ARG A 173 -8.19 20.91 3.02
C ARG A 173 -7.27 20.15 2.08
N ARG A 174 -6.99 20.72 0.91
CA ARG A 174 -6.01 20.16 -0.03
C ARG A 174 -4.60 20.60 0.35
N GLY A 175 -3.67 19.66 0.38
CA GLY A 175 -2.28 19.94 0.72
C GLY A 175 -1.55 18.73 1.28
N SER A 176 -0.39 18.98 1.88
CA SER A 176 0.36 17.95 2.59
C SER A 176 -0.45 17.47 3.80
N PRO A 177 -0.67 16.15 3.95
CA PRO A 177 -1.41 15.60 5.08
C PRO A 177 -0.61 15.68 6.40
N LEU A 178 0.64 16.16 6.36
CA LEU A 178 1.49 16.42 7.52
C LEU A 178 1.33 17.86 8.07
N ASP A 179 0.57 18.72 7.39
CA ASP A 179 0.50 20.13 7.71
C ASP A 179 -0.78 20.41 8.49
N GLY A 180 -0.67 20.82 9.76
CA GLY A 180 -1.80 21.15 10.62
C GLY A 180 -2.66 19.94 10.98
N THR A 181 -2.04 18.76 11.13
CA THR A 181 -2.73 17.52 11.51
C THR A 181 -2.16 16.95 12.80
N PHE A 182 -2.99 16.36 13.66
CA PHE A 182 -2.48 15.68 14.87
C PHE A 182 -2.10 14.22 14.62
N THR A 183 -2.59 13.63 13.52
CA THR A 183 -2.27 12.25 13.12
C THR A 183 -2.48 12.05 11.62
N ILE A 184 -1.78 11.08 11.04
CA ILE A 184 -2.07 10.57 9.70
C ILE A 184 -2.81 9.24 9.79
N VAL A 185 -3.89 9.13 9.02
CA VAL A 185 -4.75 7.96 8.91
C VAL A 185 -4.69 7.35 7.51
N GLN A 186 -4.62 6.01 7.44
CA GLN A 186 -4.79 5.26 6.20
C GLN A 186 -5.24 3.80 6.46
N PRO A 187 -6.55 3.56 6.65
CA PRO A 187 -7.12 2.24 6.88
C PRO A 187 -7.28 1.46 5.56
N ALA A 188 -6.19 1.33 4.79
CA ALA A 188 -6.23 0.80 3.44
C ALA A 188 -6.55 -0.70 3.39
N ILE A 189 -7.22 -1.13 2.33
CA ILE A 189 -7.28 -2.56 1.95
C ILE A 189 -6.01 -2.93 1.19
N LEU A 190 -5.46 -1.96 0.45
CA LEU A 190 -4.27 -2.10 -0.38
C LEU A 190 -3.37 -0.86 -0.30
N GLU A 191 -2.11 -1.10 0.03
CA GLU A 191 -1.02 -0.16 -0.19
C GLU A 191 0.14 -0.86 -0.92
N VAL A 192 0.78 -0.10 -1.80
CA VAL A 192 1.90 -0.55 -2.62
C VAL A 192 3.19 0.14 -2.17
N ARG A 193 3.12 1.41 -1.76
CA ARG A 193 4.26 2.19 -1.26
C ARG A 193 3.77 3.24 -0.24
N PRO A 194 3.83 2.96 1.07
CA PRO A 194 3.31 3.83 2.13
C PRO A 194 4.20 5.06 2.40
N ARG A 195 4.62 5.79 1.37
CA ARG A 195 5.65 6.85 1.50
C ARG A 195 5.26 7.95 2.47
N THR A 196 4.03 8.44 2.37
CA THR A 196 3.51 9.48 3.27
C THR A 196 3.49 9.01 4.73
N LEU A 197 3.10 7.77 4.97
CA LEU A 197 3.09 7.17 6.31
C LEU A 197 4.50 6.99 6.86
N LEU A 198 5.46 6.56 6.02
CA LEU A 198 6.87 6.43 6.40
C LEU A 198 7.46 7.80 6.79
N SER A 199 7.16 8.83 6.01
CA SER A 199 7.57 10.21 6.31
C SER A 199 6.91 10.75 7.58
N ALA A 200 5.61 10.47 7.79
CA ALA A 200 4.91 10.82 9.01
C ALA A 200 5.58 10.21 10.24
N ARG A 201 5.86 8.90 10.20
CA ARG A 201 6.52 8.17 11.28
C ARG A 201 7.90 8.74 11.59
N ALA A 202 8.71 9.02 10.57
CA ALA A 202 10.03 9.62 10.78
C ALA A 202 9.98 11.07 11.31
N ALA A 203 8.90 11.79 11.04
CA ALA A 203 8.67 13.13 11.58
C ALA A 203 8.06 13.12 12.99
N GLY A 204 7.83 11.94 13.59
CA GLY A 204 7.20 11.80 14.90
C GLY A 204 5.68 11.99 14.91
N CYS A 205 5.05 12.09 13.74
CA CYS A 205 3.59 12.15 13.62
C CYS A 205 2.98 10.78 13.94
N PRO A 206 1.99 10.69 14.84
CA PRO A 206 1.26 9.45 15.07
C PRO A 206 0.62 8.92 13.78
N VAL A 207 0.80 7.63 13.50
CA VAL A 207 0.27 6.96 12.31
C VAL A 207 -0.78 5.92 12.70
N ILE A 208 -2.00 6.10 12.24
CA ILE A 208 -3.09 5.11 12.32
C ILE A 208 -3.25 4.48 10.94
N ALA A 209 -2.93 3.21 10.79
CA ALA A 209 -2.99 2.56 9.49
C ALA A 209 -3.36 1.10 9.61
N SER A 210 -3.83 0.50 8.52
CA SER A 210 -4.04 -0.94 8.51
C SER A 210 -2.75 -1.70 8.26
N ARG A 211 -2.77 -3.00 8.61
CA ARG A 211 -1.69 -3.94 8.25
C ARG A 211 -1.37 -3.96 6.76
N ALA A 212 -2.34 -3.66 5.89
CA ALA A 212 -2.13 -3.62 4.45
C ALA A 212 -1.13 -2.54 4.00
N CYS A 213 -0.81 -1.58 4.87
CA CYS A 213 0.25 -0.60 4.67
C CYS A 213 1.67 -1.17 4.83
N GLY A 214 1.82 -2.36 5.42
CA GLY A 214 3.11 -3.05 5.51
C GLY A 214 4.13 -2.38 6.43
N LEU A 215 3.65 -1.61 7.39
CA LEU A 215 4.47 -0.87 8.35
C LEU A 215 4.53 -1.57 9.70
N ASP A 216 5.60 -1.30 10.42
CA ASP A 216 5.76 -1.60 11.84
C ASP A 216 5.57 -0.30 12.64
N GLU A 217 5.35 -0.42 13.96
CA GLU A 217 5.25 0.71 14.89
C GLU A 217 4.17 1.73 14.49
N ILE A 218 2.98 1.21 14.20
CA ILE A 218 1.77 1.98 13.89
C ILE A 218 0.65 1.63 14.86
N ILE A 219 -0.34 2.51 14.96
CA ILE A 219 -1.62 2.18 15.58
C ILE A 219 -2.42 1.41 14.51
N GLU A 220 -2.42 0.09 14.66
CA GLU A 220 -3.02 -0.82 13.68
C GLU A 220 -4.55 -0.80 13.78
N VAL A 221 -5.24 -0.65 12.65
CA VAL A 221 -6.71 -0.76 12.54
C VAL A 221 -7.08 -1.75 11.44
N GLU A 222 -8.21 -2.44 11.58
CA GLU A 222 -8.67 -3.33 10.52
C GLU A 222 -9.21 -2.51 9.32
N PRO A 223 -8.90 -2.91 8.07
CA PRO A 223 -9.54 -2.32 6.90
C PRO A 223 -11.06 -2.47 6.97
N LEU A 224 -11.79 -1.47 6.45
CA LEU A 224 -13.27 -1.48 6.42
C LEU A 224 -13.94 -1.47 7.81
N ASP A 225 -13.20 -1.14 8.86
CA ASP A 225 -13.70 -0.98 10.22
C ASP A 225 -13.75 0.49 10.63
N VAL A 226 -14.94 1.08 10.53
CA VAL A 226 -15.19 2.47 10.90
C VAL A 226 -15.07 2.67 12.41
N GLU A 227 -15.59 1.74 13.22
CA GLU A 227 -15.64 1.90 14.68
C GLU A 227 -14.24 1.82 15.28
N GLY A 228 -13.44 0.85 14.81
CA GLY A 228 -12.04 0.74 15.19
C GLY A 228 -11.24 1.99 14.81
N LEU A 229 -11.49 2.55 13.63
CA LEU A 229 -10.85 3.80 13.20
C LEU A 229 -11.26 4.99 14.07
N VAL A 230 -12.55 5.16 14.35
CA VAL A 230 -13.06 6.24 15.21
C VAL A 230 -12.43 6.18 16.59
N THR A 231 -12.40 4.98 17.19
CA THR A 231 -11.80 4.76 18.52
C THR A 231 -10.31 5.08 18.51
N ALA A 232 -9.57 4.64 17.49
CA ALA A 232 -8.14 4.92 17.37
C ALA A 232 -7.87 6.43 17.23
N ILE A 233 -8.66 7.14 16.40
CA ILE A 233 -8.50 8.59 16.23
C ILE A 233 -8.77 9.32 17.55
N ASP A 234 -9.84 8.96 18.26
CA ASP A 234 -10.20 9.65 19.50
C ASP A 234 -9.16 9.44 20.61
N GLN A 235 -8.61 8.22 20.73
CA GLN A 235 -7.52 7.91 21.65
C GLN A 235 -6.24 8.69 21.37
N VAL A 236 -5.90 8.92 20.10
CA VAL A 236 -4.74 9.76 19.74
C VAL A 236 -5.05 11.21 20.06
N ARG A 237 -6.23 11.70 19.67
CA ARG A 237 -6.68 13.07 19.92
C ARG A 237 -6.66 13.43 21.41
N SER A 238 -7.06 12.52 22.30
CA SER A 238 -7.06 12.75 23.74
C SER A 238 -5.66 12.81 24.36
N ARG A 239 -4.63 12.25 23.71
CA ARG A 239 -3.23 12.27 24.18
C ARG A 239 -2.46 13.50 23.71
N THR A 240 -2.97 14.20 22.69
CA THR A 240 -2.34 15.40 22.11
C THR A 240 -2.92 16.70 22.66
N ARG A 241 -3.99 16.61 23.48
CA ARG A 241 -4.53 17.73 24.28
C ARG A 241 -3.85 17.77 25.64
#